data_AF-A0A371FIJ4-F1
#
_entry.id   AF-A0A371FIJ4-F1
#
_cell.length_a   1.000
_cell.length_b   1.000
_cell.length_c   1.000
_cell.angle_alpha   90.00
_cell.angle_beta   90.00
_cell.angle_gamma   90.00
#
_symmetry.space_group_name_H-M   'P 1'
#
loop_
_entity.id
_entity.type
_entity.pdbx_description
1 polymer ?
#
loop_
_entity_poly.entity_id
_entity_poly.type
_entity_poly.pdbx_seq_one_letter_code
_entity_poly.pdbx_strand_id
1 'polypeptide(L)'
;MEEEAQPIWKHQRRLNPTILDVVKKELTKLLVVGITYPISDSHWVSPMQVVPKRSGMTIMKNQQDELVPMWIQNNWRIHIVAEDQHKMTFTYPFGTFAYTRMPYGLCNAPSTFQRCMISIFSDLLQDCM
;
A
#
# COMPACT_ATOMS: atom_id res chain seq x y z
N MET A 1 -15.78 6.49 2.03
CA MET A 1 -16.01 7.61 1.09
C MET A 1 -17.46 8.04 1.28
N GLU A 2 -17.83 9.26 0.94
CA GLU A 2 -19.26 9.60 0.89
C GLU A 2 -19.94 8.70 -0.14
N GLU A 3 -21.16 8.26 0.16
CA GLU A 3 -21.92 7.25 -0.61
C GLU A 3 -22.16 7.68 -2.08
N GLU A 4 -22.05 8.98 -2.36
CA GLU A 4 -22.28 9.60 -3.67
C GLU A 4 -21.01 9.97 -4.46
N ALA A 5 -19.82 9.58 -4.01
CA ALA A 5 -18.58 9.95 -4.68
C ALA A 5 -18.42 9.24 -6.03
N GLN A 6 -18.26 10.02 -7.11
CA GLN A 6 -18.06 9.47 -8.45
C GLN A 6 -16.66 8.86 -8.64
N PRO A 7 -16.55 7.76 -9.41
CA PRO A 7 -15.28 7.13 -9.72
C PRO A 7 -14.35 8.07 -10.48
N ILE A 8 -13.11 8.16 -10.00
CA ILE A 8 -12.06 8.98 -10.63
C ILE A 8 -11.12 8.06 -11.39
N TRP A 9 -11.07 8.25 -12.71
CA TRP A 9 -10.07 7.63 -13.57
C TRP A 9 -9.03 8.65 -14.01
N LYS A 10 -7.77 8.43 -13.63
CA LYS A 10 -6.65 9.32 -13.96
C LYS A 10 -5.54 8.55 -14.67
N HIS A 11 -5.09 9.11 -15.81
CA HIS A 11 -4.02 8.51 -16.59
C HIS A 11 -2.66 8.57 -15.86
N GLN A 12 -1.84 7.54 -16.06
CA GLN A 12 -0.51 7.45 -15.46
C GLN A 12 0.45 8.47 -16.05
N ARG A 13 1.26 9.10 -15.19
CA ARG A 13 2.34 9.99 -15.65
C ARG A 13 3.51 9.18 -16.20
N ARG A 14 4.17 9.71 -17.24
CA ARG A 14 5.36 9.10 -17.84
C ARG A 14 6.49 8.98 -16.80
N LEU A 15 7.08 7.80 -16.72
CA LEU A 15 8.22 7.51 -15.84
C LEU A 15 9.51 7.36 -16.67
N ASN A 16 10.65 7.61 -16.03
CA ASN A 16 11.96 7.39 -16.63
C ASN A 16 12.20 5.87 -16.80
N PRO A 17 12.69 5.39 -17.97
CA PRO A 17 12.99 3.99 -18.22
C PRO A 17 13.83 3.30 -17.13
N THR A 18 14.86 3.96 -16.60
CA THR A 18 15.71 3.37 -15.54
C THR A 18 14.94 3.04 -14.26
N ILE A 19 13.92 3.86 -13.95
CA ILE A 19 13.08 3.66 -12.76
C ILE A 19 12.01 2.59 -13.02
N LEU A 20 11.61 2.37 -14.28
CA LEU A 20 10.61 1.36 -14.63
C LEU A 20 11.06 -0.05 -14.21
N ASP A 21 12.32 -0.41 -14.46
CA ASP A 21 12.85 -1.73 -14.11
C ASP A 21 12.86 -1.96 -12.59
N VAL A 22 13.25 -0.93 -11.82
CA VAL A 22 13.24 -0.97 -10.36
C VAL A 22 11.81 -1.17 -9.84
N VAL A 23 10.86 -0.42 -10.38
CA VAL A 23 9.48 -0.50 -9.90
C VAL A 23 8.82 -1.79 -10.32
N LYS A 24 9.14 -2.34 -11.50
CA LYS A 24 8.69 -3.67 -11.91
C LYS A 24 9.12 -4.72 -10.87
N LYS A 25 10.39 -4.69 -10.44
CA LYS A 25 10.91 -5.59 -9.41
C LYS A 25 10.19 -5.41 -8.08
N GLU A 26 9.95 -4.18 -7.65
CA GLU A 26 9.21 -3.91 -6.40
C GLU A 26 7.75 -4.39 -6.49
N LEU A 27 7.04 -4.11 -7.59
CA LEU A 27 5.68 -4.60 -7.82
C LEU A 27 5.61 -6.13 -7.76
N THR A 28 6.57 -6.83 -8.37
CA THR A 28 6.64 -8.30 -8.28
C THR A 28 6.76 -8.76 -6.83
N LYS A 29 7.57 -8.10 -6.00
CA LYS A 29 7.65 -8.42 -4.56
C LYS A 29 6.30 -8.21 -3.87
N LEU A 30 5.58 -7.13 -4.17
CA LEU A 30 4.29 -6.84 -3.55
C LEU A 30 3.22 -7.86 -3.94
N LEU A 31 3.25 -8.32 -5.19
CA LEU A 31 2.38 -9.38 -5.70
C LEU A 31 2.66 -10.71 -4.99
N VAL A 32 3.94 -11.09 -4.84
CA VAL A 32 4.33 -12.33 -4.15
C VAL A 32 3.90 -12.33 -2.69
N VAL A 33 3.99 -11.20 -2.00
CA VAL A 33 3.57 -11.06 -0.59
C VAL A 33 2.05 -10.89 -0.45
N GLY A 34 1.32 -10.70 -1.57
CA GLY A 34 -0.14 -10.57 -1.59
C GLY A 34 -0.65 -9.22 -1.08
N ILE A 35 0.16 -8.16 -1.12
CA ILE A 35 -0.29 -6.79 -0.83
C ILE A 35 -1.07 -6.19 -2.01
N THR A 36 -0.75 -6.61 -3.22
CA THR A 36 -1.45 -6.19 -4.43
C THR A 36 -1.92 -7.39 -5.23
N TYR A 37 -2.95 -7.23 -6.04
CA TYR A 37 -3.39 -8.21 -7.03
C TYR A 37 -3.74 -7.53 -8.36
N PRO A 38 -3.59 -8.21 -9.51
CA PRO A 38 -3.95 -7.66 -10.81
C PRO A 38 -5.47 -7.54 -10.94
N ILE A 39 -5.93 -6.44 -11.52
CA ILE A 39 -7.35 -6.16 -11.79
C ILE A 39 -7.50 -5.60 -13.20
N SER A 40 -8.62 -5.91 -13.87
CA SER A 40 -8.81 -5.55 -15.28
C SER A 40 -9.84 -4.44 -15.50
N ASP A 41 -10.79 -4.27 -14.57
CA ASP A 41 -12.08 -3.60 -14.82
C ASP A 41 -12.44 -2.51 -13.79
N SER A 42 -11.43 -1.88 -13.17
CA SER A 42 -11.70 -0.82 -12.18
C SER A 42 -12.07 0.53 -12.81
N HIS A 43 -13.22 1.06 -12.41
CA HIS A 43 -13.62 2.45 -12.70
C HIS A 43 -12.80 3.50 -11.91
N TRP A 44 -12.25 3.09 -10.77
CA TRP A 44 -11.33 3.91 -9.98
C TRP A 44 -9.92 3.64 -10.48
N VAL A 45 -9.16 4.68 -10.80
CA VAL A 45 -7.74 4.54 -11.14
C VAL A 45 -6.99 5.77 -10.64
N SER A 46 -6.11 5.53 -9.68
CA SER A 46 -5.15 6.54 -9.21
C SER A 46 -3.78 6.34 -9.88
N PRO A 47 -3.14 7.39 -10.40
CA PRO A 47 -1.80 7.29 -10.94
C PRO A 47 -0.80 7.16 -9.77
N MET A 48 0.16 6.25 -9.91
CA MET A 48 1.17 6.04 -8.88
C MET A 48 2.43 6.85 -9.18
N GLN A 49 2.89 7.62 -8.20
CA GLN A 49 4.13 8.38 -8.31
C GLN A 49 5.27 7.65 -7.58
N VAL A 50 6.35 7.42 -8.31
CA VAL A 50 7.56 6.82 -7.76
C VAL A 50 8.48 7.94 -7.30
N VAL A 51 8.79 7.94 -6.00
CA VAL A 51 9.67 8.94 -5.39
C VAL A 51 10.94 8.25 -4.93
N PRO A 52 12.10 8.50 -5.56
CA PRO A 52 13.38 8.02 -5.05
C PRO A 52 13.64 8.71 -3.70
N LYS A 53 13.77 7.92 -2.64
CA LYS A 53 14.04 8.43 -1.29
C LYS A 53 15.53 8.70 -1.13
N ARG A 54 15.89 9.91 -0.65
CA ARG A 54 17.29 10.40 -0.62
C ARG A 54 18.24 9.61 0.30
N SER A 55 17.78 9.11 1.46
CA SER A 55 18.56 8.21 2.36
C SER A 55 17.82 8.06 3.70
N GLY A 56 16.82 7.19 3.76
CA GLY A 56 16.06 6.93 4.99
C GLY A 56 15.40 5.55 5.02
N MET A 57 15.82 4.65 4.12
CA MET A 57 15.40 3.26 4.13
C MET A 57 16.38 2.49 4.99
N THR A 58 15.94 1.94 6.12
CA THR A 58 16.81 1.10 6.94
C THR A 58 17.03 -0.22 6.21
N ILE A 59 18.18 -0.40 5.58
CA ILE A 59 18.56 -1.67 4.98
C ILE A 59 19.01 -2.59 6.11
N MET A 60 18.23 -3.64 6.39
CA MET A 60 18.55 -4.64 7.41
C MET A 60 18.84 -5.98 6.75
N LYS A 61 19.80 -6.72 7.30
CA LYS A 61 20.07 -8.10 6.89
C LYS A 61 18.96 -9.01 7.42
N ASN A 62 18.31 -9.75 6.53
CA ASN A 62 17.35 -10.78 6.92
C ASN A 62 18.08 -12.03 7.47
N GLN A 63 17.36 -13.04 7.96
CA GLN A 63 17.92 -14.30 8.45
C GLN A 63 18.76 -15.05 7.40
N GLN A 64 18.53 -14.77 6.11
CA GLN A 64 19.29 -15.29 4.98
C GLN A 64 20.46 -14.36 4.54
N ASP A 65 20.83 -13.38 5.38
CA ASP A 65 21.92 -12.41 5.16
C ASP A 65 21.74 -11.49 3.93
N GLU A 66 20.56 -11.51 3.32
CA GLU A 66 20.17 -10.59 2.25
C GLU A 66 19.85 -9.20 2.80
N LEU A 67 20.34 -8.17 2.12
CA LEU A 67 20.05 -6.77 2.43
C LEU A 67 18.63 -6.42 2.00
N VAL A 68 17.70 -6.46 2.94
CA VAL A 68 16.29 -6.13 2.69
C VAL A 68 16.04 -4.69 3.13
N PRO A 69 15.51 -3.83 2.23
CA PRO A 69 15.03 -2.51 2.62
C PRO A 69 13.83 -2.66 3.57
N MET A 70 14.00 -2.24 4.82
CA MET A 70 12.96 -2.32 5.85
C MET A 70 12.21 -0.99 5.96
N TRP A 71 10.90 -1.04 5.75
CA TRP A 71 9.99 0.07 5.97
C TRP A 71 9.39 -0.01 7.38
N ILE A 72 8.81 1.09 7.89
CA ILE A 72 7.83 1.02 8.98
C ILE A 72 6.58 0.34 8.41
N GLN A 73 6.53 -0.99 8.48
CA GLN A 73 5.56 -1.90 7.84
C GLN A 73 4.13 -1.82 8.44
N ASN A 74 3.88 -0.87 9.34
CA ASN A 74 2.69 -0.82 10.18
C ASN A 74 1.39 -0.80 9.37
N ASN A 75 1.36 -0.02 8.29
CA ASN A 75 0.17 0.14 7.47
C ASN A 75 -0.12 -1.10 6.60
N TRP A 76 0.91 -1.87 6.26
CA TRP A 76 0.84 -3.05 5.40
C TRP A 76 0.40 -4.30 6.17
N ARG A 77 -0.03 -4.15 7.43
CA ARG A 77 -0.58 -5.25 8.23
C ARG A 77 -2.11 -5.20 8.30
N ILE A 78 -2.72 -4.05 8.02
CA ILE A 78 -4.16 -3.86 8.11
C ILE A 78 -4.78 -4.11 6.75
N HIS A 79 -5.71 -5.07 6.70
CA HIS A 79 -6.46 -5.41 5.51
C HIS A 79 -7.52 -4.35 5.20
N ILE A 80 -7.73 -4.09 3.91
CA ILE A 80 -8.86 -3.29 3.42
C ILE A 80 -10.05 -4.23 3.27
N VAL A 81 -11.24 -3.76 3.68
CA VAL A 81 -12.51 -4.46 3.48
C VAL A 81 -12.71 -4.73 1.98
N ALA A 82 -13.11 -5.94 1.61
CA ALA A 82 -13.21 -6.36 0.20
C ALA A 82 -14.03 -5.40 -0.67
N GLU A 83 -15.11 -4.86 -0.11
CA GLU A 83 -15.98 -3.87 -0.75
C GLU A 83 -15.27 -2.57 -1.12
N ASP A 84 -14.20 -2.18 -0.41
CA ASP A 84 -13.46 -0.94 -0.68
C ASP A 84 -12.17 -1.16 -1.48
N GLN A 85 -11.77 -2.41 -1.75
CA GLN A 85 -10.53 -2.72 -2.47
C GLN A 85 -10.54 -2.19 -3.91
N HIS A 86 -11.68 -2.24 -4.58
CA HIS A 86 -11.83 -1.72 -5.95
C HIS A 86 -11.60 -0.21 -6.05
N LYS A 87 -11.74 0.53 -4.93
CA LYS A 87 -11.45 1.97 -4.85
C LYS A 87 -9.95 2.24 -4.66
N MET A 88 -9.21 1.25 -4.19
CA MET A 88 -7.77 1.30 -3.91
C MET A 88 -6.95 0.76 -5.09
N THR A 89 -7.35 1.17 -6.27
CA THR A 89 -6.84 0.72 -7.56
C THR A 89 -5.91 1.78 -8.14
N PHE A 90 -4.77 1.30 -8.61
CA PHE A 90 -3.74 2.13 -9.18
C PHE A 90 -3.25 1.53 -10.49
N THR A 91 -2.78 2.40 -11.38
CA THR A 91 -2.27 1.96 -12.67
C THR A 91 -0.77 2.21 -12.79
N TYR A 92 -0.12 1.28 -13.46
CA TYR A 92 1.28 1.34 -13.81
C TYR A 92 1.43 1.05 -15.31
N PRO A 93 2.55 1.42 -15.98
CA PRO A 93 2.73 1.10 -17.40
C PRO A 93 2.63 -0.39 -17.76
N PHE A 94 2.73 -1.28 -16.77
CA PHE A 94 2.65 -2.74 -16.94
C PHE A 94 1.26 -3.33 -16.65
N GLY A 95 0.30 -2.53 -16.17
CA GLY A 95 -1.03 -3.00 -15.83
C GLY A 95 -1.68 -2.24 -14.66
N THR A 96 -2.90 -2.63 -14.34
CA THR A 96 -3.69 -2.08 -13.23
C THR A 96 -3.72 -3.08 -12.08
N PHE A 97 -3.56 -2.56 -10.87
CA PHE A 97 -3.47 -3.36 -9.65
C PHE A 97 -4.33 -2.75 -8.56
N ALA A 98 -4.81 -3.59 -7.65
CA ALA A 98 -5.56 -3.18 -6.47
C ALA A 98 -4.79 -3.55 -5.20
N TYR A 99 -4.93 -2.74 -4.15
CA TYR A 99 -4.36 -3.03 -2.84
C TYR A 99 -5.30 -3.91 -2.00
N THR A 100 -4.75 -4.93 -1.35
CA THR A 100 -5.45 -5.75 -0.35
C THR A 100 -5.25 -5.22 1.08
N ARG A 101 -4.20 -4.43 1.29
CA ARG A 101 -3.79 -3.85 2.58
C ARG A 101 -3.66 -2.35 2.47
N MET A 102 -3.82 -1.63 3.58
CA MET A 102 -3.86 -0.17 3.53
C MET A 102 -2.59 0.44 2.90
N PRO A 103 -2.71 1.11 1.74
CA PRO A 103 -1.59 1.80 1.13
C PRO A 103 -1.24 3.07 1.93
N TYR A 104 -0.01 3.53 1.75
CA TYR A 104 0.40 4.82 2.28
C TYR A 104 -0.33 5.97 1.58
N GLY A 105 -0.56 7.07 2.31
CA GLY A 105 -1.18 8.28 1.77
C GLY A 105 -2.70 8.34 1.88
N LEU A 106 -3.35 7.32 2.45
CA LEU A 106 -4.77 7.41 2.82
C LEU A 106 -4.95 8.31 4.03
N CYS A 107 -5.89 9.26 3.95
CA CYS A 107 -6.22 10.18 5.04
C CYS A 107 -6.62 9.46 6.34
N ASN A 108 -7.28 8.30 6.22
CA ASN A 108 -7.79 7.52 7.35
C ASN A 108 -6.84 6.39 7.80
N ALA A 109 -5.66 6.26 7.19
CA ALA A 109 -4.72 5.21 7.61
C ALA A 109 -4.26 5.37 9.08
N PRO A 110 -3.88 6.56 9.57
CA PRO A 110 -3.48 6.73 10.96
C PRO A 110 -4.60 6.44 11.96
N SER A 111 -5.83 6.86 11.66
CA SER A 111 -6.98 6.66 12.56
C SER A 111 -7.38 5.18 12.64
N THR A 112 -7.40 4.48 11.51
CA THR A 112 -7.66 3.03 11.48
C THR A 112 -6.55 2.25 12.20
N PHE A 113 -5.28 2.65 12.03
CA PHE A 113 -4.17 2.05 12.75
C PHE A 113 -4.27 2.26 14.27
N GLN A 114 -4.59 3.48 14.70
CA GLN A 114 -4.81 3.78 16.11
C GLN A 114 -5.94 2.95 16.71
N ARG A 115 -7.09 2.82 16.01
CA ARG A 115 -8.20 1.96 16.45
C ARG A 115 -7.78 0.50 16.59
N CYS A 116 -7.00 -0.02 15.64
CA CYS A 116 -6.47 -1.36 15.69
C CYS A 116 -5.55 -1.55 16.92
N MET A 117 -4.64 -0.60 17.18
CA MET A 117 -3.77 -0.66 18.35
C MET A 117 -4.56 -0.62 19.67
N ILE A 118 -5.55 0.27 19.79
CA ILE A 118 -6.42 0.34 20.98
C ILE A 118 -7.16 -0.98 21.19
N SER A 119 -7.66 -1.61 20.12
CA SER A 119 -8.33 -2.91 20.21
C SER A 119 -7.40 -4.07 20.57
N ILE A 120 -6.11 -3.99 20.24
CA ILE A 120 -5.13 -5.03 20.61
C ILE A 120 -4.75 -4.90 22.09
N PHE A 121 -4.63 -3.66 22.57
CA PHE A 121 -4.24 -3.36 23.95
C PHE A 121 -5.44 -3.13 24.87
N SER A 122 -6.68 -3.39 24.41
CA SER A 122 -7.89 -3.14 25.19
C SER A 122 -7.85 -3.86 26.53
N ASP A 123 -7.40 -5.11 26.51
CA ASP A 123 -7.39 -5.98 27.69
C ASP A 123 -6.41 -5.44 28.74
N LEU A 124 -5.23 -4.97 28.32
CA LEU A 124 -4.23 -4.37 29.21
C LEU A 124 -4.64 -2.98 29.73
N LEU A 125 -5.39 -2.22 28.92
CA LEU A 125 -5.88 -0.89 29.31
C LEU A 125 -7.08 -0.99 30.25
N GLN A 126 -7.88 -2.04 30.14
CA GLN A 126 -9.02 -2.29 31.02
C GLN A 126 -8.56 -2.70 32.43
N ASP A 127 -7.42 -3.40 32.54
CA ASP A 127 -6.80 -3.72 33.84
C ASP A 127 -6.15 -2.51 34.54
N CYS A 128 -5.93 -1.41 33.82
CA CYS A 128 -5.35 -0.17 34.36
C CYS A 128 -6.40 0.85 34.85
N MET A 129 -7.69 0.60 34.62
CA MET A 129 -8.79 1.46 35.09
C MET A 129 -9.55 0.80 36.25
#